data_AF-A0A6L5F1M3-F1
#
_entry.id   AF-A0A6L5F1M3-F1
#
_cell.length_a   1.000
_cell.length_b   1.000
_cell.length_c   1.000
_cell.angle_alpha   90.00
_cell.angle_beta   90.00
_cell.angle_gamma   90.00
#
_symmetry.space_group_name_H-M   'P 1'
#
loop_
_entity.id
_entity.type
_entity.pdbx_description
1 polymer ?
#
loop_
_entity_poly.entity_id
_entity_poly.type
_entity_poly.pdbx_seq_one_letter_code
_entity_poly.pdbx_strand_id
1 'polypeptide(L)'
;MRAAAGTRRPAYRAPSVRRPRRSVAAAAIGIVLGIAAGVAACGGKSVERVITPEHCTARTDDGEISLTAEQAQVATTIVAVAIRRGLPHRAVTIALA
;
A
#
# COMPACT_ATOMS: atom_id res chain seq x y z
N MET A 1 -18.66 -1.69 -77.33
CA MET A 1 -19.63 -1.24 -76.32
C MET A 1 -18.91 -1.04 -74.99
N ARG A 2 -19.19 0.09 -74.33
CA ARG A 2 -18.37 0.75 -73.29
C ARG A 2 -18.32 -0.02 -71.96
N ALA A 3 -17.13 0.03 -71.36
CA ALA A 3 -16.74 -0.63 -70.12
C ALA A 3 -17.36 -0.02 -68.85
N ALA A 4 -17.38 -0.87 -67.82
CA ALA A 4 -17.98 -0.70 -66.49
C ALA A 4 -17.60 0.60 -65.76
N ALA A 5 -18.61 1.24 -65.16
CA ALA A 5 -18.46 2.36 -64.24
C ALA A 5 -17.95 1.86 -62.88
N GLY A 6 -16.67 2.08 -62.61
CA GLY A 6 -16.05 1.84 -61.30
C GLY A 6 -16.45 2.93 -60.29
N THR A 7 -17.12 2.53 -59.21
CA THR A 7 -17.45 3.40 -58.08
C THR A 7 -16.19 3.66 -57.24
N ARG A 8 -15.68 4.89 -57.27
CA ARG A 8 -14.58 5.32 -56.39
C ARG A 8 -15.17 5.64 -55.01
N ARG A 9 -14.96 4.74 -54.03
CA ARG A 9 -15.25 5.01 -52.62
C ARG A 9 -14.17 5.97 -52.07
N PRO A 10 -14.53 7.07 -51.38
CA PRO A 10 -13.54 7.89 -50.71
C PRO A 10 -12.99 7.12 -49.50
N ALA A 11 -11.66 6.98 -49.45
CA ALA A 11 -10.98 6.38 -48.31
C ALA A 11 -11.11 7.30 -47.09
N TYR A 12 -11.82 6.84 -46.05
CA TYR A 12 -11.83 7.51 -44.75
C TYR A 12 -10.44 7.37 -44.12
N ARG A 13 -9.62 8.42 -44.16
CA ARG A 13 -8.31 8.44 -43.50
C ARG A 13 -8.53 8.80 -42.03
N ALA A 14 -8.54 7.79 -41.17
CA ALA A 14 -8.59 8.00 -39.73
C ALA A 14 -7.42 8.90 -39.27
N PRO A 15 -7.63 9.86 -38.37
CA PRO A 15 -6.56 10.68 -37.83
C PRO A 15 -5.67 9.82 -36.94
N SER A 16 -4.44 9.55 -37.39
CA SER A 16 -3.42 8.91 -36.55
C SER A 16 -2.95 9.92 -35.51
N VAL A 17 -3.53 9.89 -34.32
CA VAL A 17 -3.04 10.67 -33.17
C VAL A 17 -1.68 10.07 -32.77
N ARG A 18 -0.60 10.62 -33.33
CA ARG A 18 0.76 10.32 -32.87
C ARG A 18 0.87 10.87 -31.46
N ARG A 19 0.58 10.06 -30.44
CA ARG A 19 0.88 10.41 -29.05
C ARG A 19 2.39 10.66 -28.98
N PRO A 20 2.85 11.91 -28.76
CA PRO A 20 4.27 12.16 -28.76
C PRO A 20 4.85 11.41 -27.57
N ARG A 21 5.77 10.48 -27.79
CA ARG A 21 6.45 9.74 -26.71
C ARG A 21 7.00 10.66 -25.60
N ARG A 22 7.25 11.92 -25.94
CA ARG A 22 7.62 13.01 -25.04
C ARG A 22 6.55 13.35 -23.98
N SER A 23 5.26 13.28 -24.31
CA SER A 23 4.19 13.53 -23.32
C SER A 23 4.06 12.38 -22.33
N VAL A 24 4.32 11.15 -22.76
CA VAL A 24 4.38 9.97 -21.86
C VAL A 24 5.58 10.08 -20.93
N ALA A 25 6.74 10.45 -21.45
CA ALA A 25 7.95 10.66 -20.63
C ALA A 25 7.77 11.79 -19.61
N ALA A 26 7.19 12.92 -20.02
CA ALA A 26 6.91 14.04 -19.12
C ALA A 26 5.89 13.67 -18.03
N ALA A 27 4.84 12.91 -18.38
CA ALA A 27 3.88 12.40 -17.40
C ALA A 27 4.55 11.45 -16.39
N ALA A 28 5.41 10.54 -16.85
CA ALA A 28 6.14 9.64 -15.98
C ALA A 28 7.06 10.39 -15.01
N ILE A 29 7.81 11.39 -15.49
CA ILE A 29 8.66 12.24 -14.65
C ILE A 29 7.82 13.01 -13.63
N GLY A 30 6.69 13.58 -14.06
CA GLY A 30 5.76 14.28 -13.18
C GLY A 30 5.21 13.40 -12.05
N ILE A 31 4.87 12.15 -12.34
CA ILE A 31 4.43 11.18 -11.34
C ILE A 31 5.55 10.88 -10.34
N VAL A 32 6.76 10.59 -10.82
CA VAL A 32 7.91 10.27 -9.94
C VAL A 32 8.23 11.45 -9.02
N LEU A 33 8.28 12.68 -9.56
CA LEU A 33 8.50 13.89 -8.78
C LEU A 33 7.37 14.15 -7.77
N GLY A 34 6.12 13.90 -8.16
CA GLY A 34 4.97 14.01 -7.26
C GLY A 34 5.04 13.04 -6.09
N ILE A 35 5.42 11.78 -6.34
CA ILE A 35 5.62 10.77 -5.29
C ILE A 35 6.78 11.18 -4.38
N ALA A 36 7.92 11.58 -4.94
CA ALA A 36 9.09 11.98 -4.17
C ALA A 36 8.80 13.21 -3.29
N ALA A 37 8.09 14.21 -3.82
CA ALA A 37 7.66 15.38 -3.06
C ALA A 37 6.67 15.02 -1.95
N GLY A 38 5.72 14.11 -2.22
CA GLY A 38 4.79 13.59 -1.22
C GLY A 38 5.49 12.86 -0.07
N VAL A 39 6.46 11.99 -0.39
CA VAL A 39 7.28 11.28 0.61
C VAL A 39 8.08 12.25 1.47
N ALA A 40 8.72 13.25 0.85
CA ALA A 40 9.49 14.27 1.55
C ALA A 40 8.60 15.14 2.47
N ALA A 41 7.42 15.54 2.01
CA ALA A 41 6.45 16.32 2.78
C ALA A 41 5.87 15.54 3.98
N CYS A 42 5.68 14.23 3.84
CA CYS A 42 5.23 13.36 4.95
C CYS A 42 6.36 13.01 5.95
N GLY A 43 7.54 13.60 5.82
CA GLY A 43 8.57 13.55 6.85
C GLY A 43 9.26 12.18 7.03
N GLY A 44 9.27 11.33 6.00
CA GLY A 44 9.97 10.04 5.98
C GLY A 44 9.41 8.95 6.90
N LYS A 45 9.03 9.31 8.13
CA LYS A 45 8.51 8.43 9.19
C LYS A 45 7.25 7.67 8.78
N SER A 46 6.36 8.30 8.02
CA SER A 46 5.15 7.64 7.52
C SER A 46 5.46 6.57 6.48
N VAL A 47 6.50 6.78 5.67
CA VAL A 47 6.95 5.81 4.66
C VAL A 47 7.76 4.70 5.31
N GLU A 48 8.60 5.05 6.28
CA GLU A 48 9.32 4.08 7.11
C GLU A 48 8.37 3.15 7.87
N ARG A 49 7.31 3.68 8.50
CA ARG A 49 6.29 2.85 9.16
C ARG A 49 5.54 1.90 8.20
N VAL A 50 5.43 2.27 6.93
CA VAL A 50 4.79 1.43 5.89
C VAL A 50 5.74 0.34 5.38
N ILE A 51 7.04 0.62 5.27
CA ILE A 51 8.05 -0.31 4.73
C ILE A 51 8.61 -1.22 5.83
N THR A 52 8.79 -0.68 7.03
CA THR A 52 9.24 -1.37 8.24
C THR A 52 8.19 -1.18 9.34
N PRO A 53 7.11 -1.98 9.33
CA PRO A 53 6.12 -1.94 10.38
C PRO A 53 6.77 -2.31 11.72
N GLU A 54 6.30 -1.66 12.79
CA GLU A 54 6.75 -1.99 14.15
C GLU A 54 6.18 -3.36 14.55
N HIS A 55 7.05 -4.20 15.13
CA HIS A 55 6.71 -5.53 15.61
C HIS A 55 7.33 -5.77 16.99
N CYS A 56 6.64 -6.55 17.81
CA CYS A 56 7.14 -7.00 19.11
C CYS A 56 7.29 -8.52 19.08
N THR A 57 8.43 -9.04 19.50
CA THR A 57 8.60 -10.49 19.68
C THR A 57 8.43 -10.87 21.15
N ALA A 58 7.71 -11.95 21.38
CA ALA A 58 7.56 -12.58 22.68
C ALA A 58 8.16 -13.99 22.61
N ARG A 59 9.04 -14.31 23.56
CA ARG A 59 9.65 -15.64 23.69
C ARG A 59 8.95 -16.41 24.79
N THR A 60 8.47 -17.60 24.45
CA THR A 60 7.89 -18.60 25.35
C THR A 60 8.74 -19.87 25.27
N ASP A 61 8.45 -20.84 26.14
CA ASP A 61 9.09 -22.15 26.10
C ASP A 61 8.80 -22.90 24.78
N ASP A 62 7.67 -22.59 24.14
CA ASP A 62 7.25 -23.17 22.85
C ASP A 62 7.90 -22.48 21.64
N GLY A 63 8.57 -21.35 21.82
CA GLY A 63 9.28 -20.63 20.77
C GLY A 63 9.14 -19.12 20.82
N GLU A 64 9.36 -18.47 19.68
CA GLU A 64 9.25 -17.02 19.55
C GLU A 64 8.09 -16.66 18.62
N ILE A 65 7.20 -15.80 19.09
CA ILE A 65 6.06 -15.31 18.32
C ILE A 65 6.22 -13.81 18.08
N SER A 66 5.92 -13.38 16.85
CA SER A 66 5.90 -11.96 16.47
C SER A 66 4.47 -11.43 16.51
N LEU A 67 4.28 -10.31 17.19
CA LEU A 67 3.03 -9.58 17.34
C LEU A 67 3.07 -8.31 16.49
N THR A 68 1.93 -7.94 15.93
CA THR A 68 1.78 -6.59 15.35
C THR A 68 1.79 -5.54 16.47
N ALA A 69 2.17 -4.30 16.13
CA ALA A 69 2.12 -3.19 17.09
C ALA A 69 0.73 -3.04 17.76
N GLU A 70 -0.35 -3.20 16.99
CA GLU A 70 -1.72 -3.13 17.50
C GLU A 70 -2.01 -4.25 18.51
N GLN A 71 -1.63 -5.49 18.18
CA GLN A 71 -1.79 -6.64 19.09
C GLN A 71 -1.01 -6.43 20.39
N ALA A 72 0.24 -5.95 20.28
CA ALA A 72 1.07 -5.67 21.45
C ALA A 72 0.50 -4.56 22.33
N GLN A 73 -0.05 -3.50 21.73
CA GLN A 73 -0.67 -2.38 22.46
C GLN A 73 -1.92 -2.82 23.23
N VAL A 74 -2.80 -3.58 22.57
CA VAL A 74 -4.01 -4.12 23.21
C VAL A 74 -3.65 -5.10 24.32
N ALA A 75 -2.73 -6.04 24.06
CA ALA A 75 -2.29 -7.03 25.04
C ALA A 75 -1.67 -6.36 26.29
N THR A 76 -0.79 -5.38 26.10
CA THR A 76 -0.17 -4.64 27.21
C THR A 76 -1.21 -3.92 28.06
N THR A 77 -2.24 -3.35 27.43
CA THR A 77 -3.32 -2.66 28.15
C THR A 77 -4.12 -3.62 29.02
N ILE A 78 -4.50 -4.78 28.48
CA ILE A 78 -5.22 -5.83 29.21
C ILE A 78 -4.40 -6.28 30.43
N VAL A 79 -3.11 -6.60 30.21
CA VAL A 79 -2.19 -7.04 31.28
C VAL A 79 -2.04 -5.95 32.33
N ALA A 80 -1.84 -4.69 31.94
CA ALA A 80 -1.68 -3.58 32.87
C ALA A 80 -2.93 -3.33 33.72
N VAL A 81 -4.13 -3.47 33.14
CA VAL A 81 -5.39 -3.40 33.90
C VAL A 81 -5.51 -4.60 34.84
N ALA A 82 -5.20 -5.81 34.38
CA ALA A 82 -5.28 -7.02 35.19
C ALA A 82 -4.35 -6.98 36.41
N ILE A 83 -3.10 -6.53 36.23
CA ILE A 83 -2.14 -6.32 37.34
C ILE A 83 -2.68 -5.30 38.33
N ARG A 84 -3.14 -4.14 37.85
CA ARG A 84 -3.70 -3.08 38.72
C ARG A 84 -4.94 -3.52 39.49
N ARG A 85 -5.69 -4.49 38.97
CA ARG A 85 -6.90 -5.03 39.59
C ARG A 85 -6.65 -6.32 40.38
N GLY A 86 -5.42 -6.82 40.43
CA GLY A 86 -5.09 -8.07 41.12
C GLY A 86 -5.79 -9.29 40.54
N LEU A 87 -6.10 -9.29 39.23
CA LEU A 87 -6.77 -10.41 38.59
C LEU A 87 -5.84 -11.63 38.50
N PRO A 88 -6.38 -12.85 38.55
CA PRO A 88 -5.57 -14.06 38.44
C PRO A 88 -5.00 -14.19 37.02
N HIS A 89 -3.81 -14.78 36.90
CA HIS A 89 -3.12 -14.95 35.62
C HIS A 89 -3.99 -15.65 34.56
N ARG A 90 -4.77 -16.65 34.97
CA ARG A 90 -5.74 -17.34 34.09
C ARG A 90 -6.77 -16.42 33.42
N ALA A 91 -7.17 -15.33 34.09
CA ALA A 91 -8.10 -14.36 33.50
C ALA A 91 -7.44 -13.57 32.38
N VAL A 92 -6.14 -13.27 32.53
CA VAL A 92 -5.34 -12.61 31.48
C VAL A 92 -5.20 -13.50 30.27
N THR A 93 -4.90 -14.79 30.46
CA THR A 93 -4.80 -15.76 29.37
C THR A 93 -6.10 -15.86 28.57
N ILE A 94 -7.26 -15.96 29.24
CA ILE A 94 -8.57 -16.00 28.55
C ILE A 94 -8.82 -14.70 27.77
N ALA A 95 -8.40 -13.55 28.30
CA ALA A 95 -8.60 -12.27 27.63
C ALA A 95 -7.67 -12.04 26.42
N LEU A 96 -6.58 -12.80 26.31
CA LEU A 96 -5.59 -12.71 25.22
C LEU A 96 -5.77 -13.81 24.15
N ALA A 97 -6.59 -14.83 24.43
CA ALA A 97 -6.82 -15.99 23.57
C ALA A 97 -7.86 -15.74 22.48
#